data_AF-X0ZAA4-F1
#
_entry.id   AF-X0ZAA4-F1
#
_cell.length_a   1.000
_cell.length_b   1.000
_cell.length_c   1.000
_cell.angle_alpha   90.00
_cell.angle_beta   90.00
_cell.angle_gamma   90.00
#
_symmetry.space_group_name_H-M   'P 1'
#
loop_
_entity.id
_entity.type
_entity.pdbx_description
1 polymer ?
#
loop_
_entity_poly.entity_id
_entity_poly.type
_entity_poly.pdbx_seq_one_letter_code
_entity_poly.pdbx_strand_id
1 'polypeptide(L)'
;SIKAHKEKNVVSGVISYLIAKCKEKAKIYLISEGIQDKDIMGMGMLPAKSTQSVLSDVLKNYGDDAKVLVLPTAPITLPLLEEE
;
A
#
# COMPACT_ATOMS: atom_id res chain seq x y z
N SER A 1 1.80 -16.52 40.15
CA SER A 1 1.75 -16.70 38.69
C SER A 1 1.72 -15.32 38.06
N ILE A 2 2.84 -14.87 37.48
CA ILE A 2 2.93 -13.56 36.81
C ILE A 2 2.14 -13.70 35.50
N LYS A 3 0.97 -13.06 35.40
CA LYS A 3 0.26 -12.96 34.13
C LYS A 3 1.10 -12.10 33.20
N ALA A 4 1.77 -12.73 32.23
CA ALA A 4 2.39 -12.01 31.13
C ALA A 4 1.30 -11.19 30.44
N HIS A 5 1.42 -9.85 30.48
CA HIS A 5 0.62 -9.00 29.61
C HIS A 5 0.96 -9.38 28.18
N LYS A 6 -0.07 -9.73 27.39
CA LYS A 6 0.07 -10.01 25.95
C LYS A 6 0.75 -8.80 25.32
N GLU A 7 2.02 -8.92 24.95
CA GLU A 7 2.79 -7.82 24.37
C GLU A 7 2.01 -7.25 23.18
N LYS A 8 1.62 -5.98 23.28
CA LYS A 8 1.03 -5.27 22.15
C LYS A 8 2.16 -5.07 21.15
N ASN A 9 2.08 -5.71 19.99
CA ASN A 9 3.08 -5.53 18.93
C ASN A 9 2.91 -4.10 18.34
N VAL A 10 3.58 -3.13 18.97
CA VAL A 10 3.52 -1.71 18.61
C VAL A 10 3.89 -1.50 17.14
N VAL A 11 4.87 -2.24 16.63
CA VAL A 11 5.31 -2.19 15.22
C VAL A 11 4.15 -2.52 14.27
N SER A 12 3.43 -3.61 14.53
CA SER A 12 2.27 -3.99 13.73
C SER A 12 1.14 -2.95 13.78
N GLY A 13 0.98 -2.29 14.93
CA GLY A 13 0.02 -1.19 15.11
C GLY A 13 0.38 0.03 14.27
N VAL A 14 1.64 0.43 14.24
CA VAL A 14 2.13 1.56 13.42
C VAL A 14 1.94 1.26 11.93
N ILE A 15 2.35 0.07 11.46
CA ILE A 15 2.18 -0.32 10.05
C ILE A 15 0.69 -0.30 9.67
N SER A 16 -0.17 -0.87 10.50
CA SER A 16 -1.62 -0.88 10.27
C SER A 16 -2.21 0.52 10.19
N TYR A 17 -1.78 1.42 11.09
CA TYR A 17 -2.19 2.82 11.09
C TYR A 17 -1.77 3.55 9.81
N LEU A 18 -0.52 3.36 9.37
CA LEU A 18 -0.01 3.97 8.14
C LEU A 18 -0.78 3.48 6.90
N ILE A 19 -1.02 2.17 6.79
CA ILE A 19 -1.82 1.61 5.69
C ILE A 19 -3.23 2.19 5.70
N ALA A 20 -3.86 2.30 6.88
CA ALA A 20 -5.19 2.90 7.00
C ALA A 20 -5.19 4.36 6.52
N LYS A 21 -4.18 5.15 6.90
CA LYS A 21 -4.03 6.55 6.45
C LYS A 21 -3.82 6.67 4.94
N CYS A 22 -3.00 5.80 4.35
CA CYS A 22 -2.83 5.77 2.89
C CYS A 22 -4.14 5.44 2.17
N LYS A 23 -4.93 4.51 2.70
CA LYS A 23 -6.22 4.10 2.12
C LYS A 23 -7.28 5.19 2.15
N GLU A 24 -7.23 6.14 3.08
CA GLU A 24 -8.11 7.32 3.09
C GLU A 24 -7.87 8.22 1.86
N LYS A 25 -6.71 8.10 1.20
CA LYS A 25 -6.28 8.96 0.08
C LYS A 25 -6.13 8.23 -1.25
N ALA A 26 -5.84 6.93 -1.23
CA ALA A 26 -5.53 6.17 -2.44
C ALA A 26 -6.01 4.72 -2.36
N LYS A 27 -6.35 4.15 -3.52
CA LYS A 27 -6.51 2.70 -3.68
C LYS A 27 -5.12 2.06 -3.73
N ILE A 28 -4.89 1.06 -2.88
CA ILE A 28 -3.61 0.35 -2.82
C ILE A 28 -3.79 -1.00 -3.48
N TYR A 29 -3.09 -1.22 -4.60
CA TYR A 29 -2.99 -2.51 -5.26
C TYR A 29 -1.68 -3.18 -4.85
N LEU A 30 -1.74 -4.44 -4.43
CA LEU A 30 -0.57 -5.21 -3.98
C LEU A 30 -0.34 -6.42 -4.88
N ILE A 31 0.88 -6.49 -5.42
CA ILE A 31 1.39 -7.63 -6.18
C ILE A 31 2.38 -8.35 -5.27
N SER A 32 2.10 -9.60 -4.93
CA SER A 32 2.95 -10.41 -4.06
C SER A 32 2.77 -11.88 -4.37
N GLU A 33 3.89 -12.62 -4.43
CA GLU A 33 3.88 -14.09 -4.54
C GLU A 33 3.79 -14.77 -3.17
N GLY A 34 4.07 -14.03 -2.09
CA GLY A 34 4.17 -14.56 -0.72
C GLY A 34 2.97 -14.28 0.18
N ILE A 35 1.98 -13.52 -0.30
CA ILE A 35 0.80 -13.14 0.49
C ILE A 35 -0.45 -13.57 -0.26
N GLN A 36 -1.34 -14.30 0.42
CA GLN A 36 -2.58 -14.77 -0.17
C GLN A 36 -3.58 -13.62 -0.34
N ASP A 37 -4.36 -13.64 -1.42
CA ASP A 37 -5.36 -12.61 -1.73
C ASP A 37 -6.30 -12.31 -0.57
N LYS A 38 -6.73 -13.33 0.19
CA LYS A 38 -7.59 -13.15 1.37
C LYS A 38 -6.96 -12.25 2.44
N ASP A 39 -5.64 -12.33 2.61
CA ASP A 39 -4.92 -11.55 3.62
C ASP A 39 -4.67 -10.13 3.10
N ILE A 40 -4.42 -9.96 1.79
CA ILE A 40 -4.37 -8.66 1.12
C ILE A 40 -5.71 -7.91 1.28
N MET A 41 -6.81 -8.61 1.01
CA MET A 41 -8.16 -8.08 1.21
C MET A 41 -8.47 -7.84 2.70
N GLY A 42 -7.97 -8.68 3.59
CA GLY A 42 -8.08 -8.49 5.05
C GLY A 42 -7.39 -7.20 5.54
N MET A 43 -6.32 -6.77 4.88
CA MET A 43 -5.69 -5.46 5.10
C MET A 43 -6.45 -4.30 4.40
N GLY A 44 -7.48 -4.63 3.62
CA GLY A 44 -8.27 -3.72 2.78
C GLY A 44 -7.46 -3.10 1.64
N MET A 45 -6.50 -3.86 1.11
CA MET A 45 -5.82 -3.59 -0.16
C MET A 45 -6.47 -4.44 -1.27
N LEU A 46 -6.11 -4.15 -2.52
CA LEU A 46 -6.61 -4.88 -3.69
C LEU A 46 -5.52 -5.82 -4.21
N PRO A 47 -5.74 -7.14 -4.26
CA PRO A 47 -4.77 -8.06 -4.85
C PRO A 47 -4.64 -7.80 -6.35
N ALA A 48 -3.42 -7.92 -6.87
CA ALA A 48 -3.11 -7.71 -8.27
C ALA A 48 -2.09 -8.73 -8.77
N LYS A 49 -2.25 -9.18 -10.03
CA LYS A 49 -1.36 -10.16 -10.66
C LYS A 49 -0.14 -9.54 -11.32
N SER A 50 -0.27 -8.33 -11.85
CA SER A 50 0.81 -7.63 -12.53
C SER A 50 0.61 -6.12 -12.52
N THR A 51 1.71 -5.37 -12.62
CA THR A 51 1.66 -3.92 -12.75
C THR A 51 0.92 -3.50 -14.01
N GLN A 52 1.17 -4.19 -15.13
CA GLN A 52 0.55 -3.87 -16.41
C GLN A 52 -0.97 -4.01 -16.37
N SER A 53 -1.50 -5.09 -15.79
CA SER A 53 -2.95 -5.30 -15.68
C SER A 53 -3.60 -4.19 -14.86
N VAL A 54 -2.97 -3.80 -13.74
CA VAL A 54 -3.49 -2.70 -12.91
C VAL A 54 -3.50 -1.40 -13.69
N LEU A 55 -2.35 -0.99 -14.24
CA LEU A 55 -2.25 0.27 -14.99
C LEU A 55 -3.24 0.35 -16.15
N SER A 56 -3.39 -0.73 -16.91
CA SER A 56 -4.33 -0.80 -18.03
C SER A 56 -5.78 -0.57 -17.61
N ASP A 57 -6.15 -0.93 -16.37
CA ASP A 57 -7.51 -0.77 -15.87
C ASP A 57 -7.72 0.56 -15.15
N VAL A 58 -6.77 1.00 -14.32
CA VAL A 58 -6.93 2.27 -13.59
C VAL A 58 -6.81 3.48 -14.52
N LEU A 59 -5.83 3.50 -15.44
CA LEU A 59 -5.58 4.68 -16.28
C LEU A 59 -6.78 5.07 -17.16
N LYS A 60 -7.61 4.09 -17.56
CA LYS A 60 -8.89 4.33 -18.24
C LYS A 60 -9.80 5.32 -17.48
N ASN A 61 -9.67 5.41 -16.16
CA ASN A 61 -10.48 6.29 -15.30
C ASN A 61 -9.85 7.66 -15.03
N TYR A 62 -8.57 7.86 -15.36
CA TYR A 62 -7.84 9.10 -15.06
C TYR A 62 -7.58 9.98 -16.29
N GLY A 63 -7.87 9.46 -17.50
CA GLY A 63 -7.70 10.19 -18.76
C GLY A 63 -6.27 10.12 -19.32
N ASP A 64 -6.11 10.59 -20.55
CA ASP A 64 -4.86 10.44 -21.31
C ASP A 64 -3.72 11.30 -20.74
N ASP A 65 -4.03 12.36 -19.99
CA ASP A 65 -3.05 13.26 -19.36
C ASP A 65 -2.58 12.78 -17.97
N ALA A 66 -3.01 11.60 -17.54
CA ALA A 66 -2.63 11.06 -16.24
C ALA A 66 -1.10 10.87 -16.14
N LYS A 67 -0.50 11.44 -15.09
CA LYS A 67 0.93 11.32 -14.82
C LYS A 67 1.21 10.10 -13.95
N VAL A 68 2.29 9.38 -14.27
CA VAL A 68 2.75 8.23 -13.50
C VAL A 68 4.10 8.56 -12.87
N LEU A 69 4.17 8.42 -11.53
CA LEU A 69 5.42 8.46 -10.79
C LEU A 69 5.87 7.03 -10.49
N VAL A 70 7.12 6.70 -10.83
CA VAL A 70 7.73 5.41 -10.53
C VAL A 70 8.85 5.63 -9.50
N LEU A 71 8.77 4.91 -8.38
CA LEU A 71 9.78 4.92 -7.32
C LEU A 71 10.39 3.50 -7.19
N PRO A 72 11.43 3.14 -7.98
CA PRO A 72 11.98 1.78 -7.99
C PRO A 72 12.48 1.31 -6.62
N THR A 73 12.92 2.26 -5.79
CA THR A 73 13.47 2.00 -4.45
C THR A 73 12.72 2.80 -3.38
N ALA A 74 11.38 2.87 -3.48
CA ALA A 74 10.53 3.67 -2.59
C ALA A 74 10.84 3.59 -1.08
N PRO A 75 11.15 2.40 -0.49
CA PRO A 75 11.44 2.31 0.95
C PRO A 75 12.67 3.10 1.42
N ILE A 76 13.59 3.44 0.50
CA ILE A 76 14.81 4.21 0.77
C ILE A 76 14.83 5.56 0.05
N THR A 77 13.70 5.97 -0.54
CA THR A 77 13.56 7.26 -1.23
C THR A 77 12.79 8.23 -0.34
N LEU A 78 13.34 9.41 -0.10
CA LEU A 78 12.63 10.51 0.53
C LEU A 78 12.12 11.46 -0.57
N PRO A 79 10.82 11.41 -0.95
CA PRO A 79 10.28 12.34 -1.92
C PRO A 79 10.25 13.75 -1.32
N LEU A 80 10.79 14.71 -2.04
CA LEU A 80 10.68 16.13 -1.71
C LEU A 80 9.57 16.73 -2.55
N LEU A 81 8.70 17.50 -1.92
CA LEU A 81 7.79 18.40 -2.62
C LEU A 81 8.56 19.72 -2.79
N GLU A 82 8.66 20.21 -4.02
CA GLU A 82 9.08 21.59 -4.23
C GLU A 82 7.96 22.49 -3.69
N GLU A 83 8.31 23.42 -2.80
CA GLU A 83 7.40 24.51 -2.42
C GLU A 83 7.31 25.47 -3.62
N GLU A 84 6.09 25.80 -4.04
CA GLU A 84 5.84 26.84 -5.05
C GLU A 84 6.24 28.24 -4.57
#